data_AF-A0A9Q3GCQ3-F1
#
_entry.id   AF-A0A9Q3GCQ3-F1
#
_cell.length_a   1.000
_cell.length_b   1.000
_cell.length_c   1.000
_cell.angle_alpha   90.00
_cell.angle_beta   90.00
_cell.angle_gamma   90.00
#
_symmetry.space_group_name_H-M   'P 1'
#
loop_
_entity.id
_entity.type
_entity.pdbx_description
1 polymer ?
#
loop_
_entity_poly.entity_id
_entity_poly.type
_entity_poly.pdbx_seq_one_letter_code
_entity_poly.pdbx_strand_id
1 'polypeptide(L)'
;MPDWNINFKFYIEACGDGLGEALHQTQIIDDKPTEGPVCYSSRQIKPTEARYGTSQRECLCLVWELDKLHYCLDRSVFEVLTDCNSIKSLLDMKTPNRHMLRWQIAIQECRGNMTIVDREGNIHKNYDGLRRLALANTPDNPAYVPSEAEQQIPIEGVNIAGVGTELFEEVIEPYNQEKNCHILTSLLEKYCKDTA
;
A
#
# COMPACT_ATOMS: atom_id res chain seq x y z
N MET A 1 21.26 -2.73 13.06
CA MET A 1 19.91 -3.33 13.23
C MET A 1 19.04 -2.32 13.94
N PRO A 2 17.75 -2.20 13.59
CA PRO A 2 16.84 -1.29 14.28
C PRO A 2 16.65 -1.70 15.75
N ASP A 3 16.50 -0.71 16.62
CA ASP A 3 16.17 -0.89 18.04
C ASP A 3 14.70 -0.54 18.27
N TRP A 4 13.86 -1.52 18.59
CA TRP A 4 12.43 -1.34 18.74
C TRP A 4 12.01 -0.45 19.93
N ASN A 5 12.95 -0.11 20.82
CA ASN A 5 12.68 0.76 21.97
C ASN A 5 12.91 2.26 21.66
N ILE A 6 13.46 2.58 20.48
CA ILE A 6 13.75 3.95 20.07
C ILE A 6 12.75 4.34 18.97
N ASN A 7 12.16 5.52 19.10
CA ASN A 7 11.20 6.01 18.10
C ASN A 7 11.85 6.15 16.71
N PHE A 8 11.07 5.82 15.69
CA PHE A 8 11.49 6.00 14.30
C PHE A 8 11.17 7.40 13.80
N LYS A 9 11.98 7.86 12.84
CA LYS A 9 11.76 9.09 12.08
C LYS A 9 11.60 8.73 10.62
N PHE A 10 10.47 9.11 10.07
CA PHE A 10 10.02 8.70 8.76
C PHE A 10 10.04 9.89 7.83
N TYR A 11 11.07 9.98 7.01
CA TYR A 11 11.19 11.07 6.05
C TYR A 11 10.49 10.66 4.76
N ILE A 12 9.44 11.37 4.40
CA ILE A 12 8.69 11.11 3.16
C ILE A 12 8.84 12.27 2.21
N GLU A 13 8.93 11.97 0.92
CA GLU A 13 8.86 12.99 -0.12
C GLU A 13 8.43 12.36 -1.45
N ALA A 14 7.76 13.17 -2.27
CA ALA A 14 7.39 12.77 -3.61
C ALA A 14 7.80 13.86 -4.60
N CYS A 15 8.18 13.46 -5.81
CA CYS A 15 8.43 14.38 -6.92
C CYS A 15 7.53 14.07 -8.12
N GLY A 16 7.90 14.57 -9.30
CA GLY A 16 7.24 14.23 -10.57
C GLY A 16 7.44 12.78 -10.98
N ASP A 17 8.62 12.24 -10.68
CA ASP A 17 9.12 11.01 -11.28
C ASP A 17 9.05 9.81 -10.32
N GLY A 18 9.12 10.06 -9.01
CA GLY A 18 9.23 9.02 -8.01
C GLY A 18 8.76 9.43 -6.62
N LEU A 19 8.55 8.41 -5.80
CA LEU A 19 8.32 8.46 -4.37
C LEU A 19 9.62 8.02 -3.68
N GLY A 20 9.96 8.66 -2.57
CA GLY A 20 11.16 8.32 -1.81
C GLY A 20 10.93 8.48 -0.31
N GLU A 21 11.54 7.57 0.43
CA GLU A 21 11.45 7.49 1.88
C GLU A 21 12.80 7.15 2.50
N ALA A 22 13.01 7.64 3.71
CA ALA A 22 14.11 7.22 4.56
C ALA A 22 13.64 7.01 6.01
N LEU A 23 13.81 5.79 6.50
CA LEU A 23 13.50 5.43 7.87
C LEU A 23 14.76 5.63 8.67
N HIS A 24 14.70 6.50 9.67
CA HIS A 24 15.82 6.90 10.49
C HIS A 24 15.56 6.57 11.95
N GLN A 25 16.63 6.41 12.69
CA GLN A 25 16.59 6.20 14.13
C GLN A 25 17.81 6.85 14.79
N THR A 26 17.67 7.26 16.04
CA THR A 26 18.83 7.68 16.84
C THR A 26 19.66 6.47 17.21
N GLN A 27 20.93 6.49 16.81
CA GLN A 27 21.91 5.43 17.04
C GLN A 27 23.09 6.02 17.80
N ILE A 28 23.82 5.20 18.56
CA ILE A 28 25.07 5.62 19.19
C ILE A 28 26.19 5.37 18.18
N ILE A 29 26.78 6.45 17.67
CA ILE A 29 27.93 6.42 16.76
C ILE A 29 29.03 7.22 17.44
N ASP A 30 30.21 6.63 17.62
CA ASP A 30 31.35 7.24 18.31
C ASP A 30 30.97 7.82 19.69
N ASP A 31 30.23 7.03 20.49
CA ASP A 31 29.70 7.38 21.80
C ASP A 31 28.76 8.61 21.82
N LYS A 32 28.22 9.00 20.67
CA LYS A 32 27.31 10.14 20.52
C LYS A 32 25.98 9.73 19.92
N PRO A 33 24.85 10.22 20.44
CA PRO A 33 23.54 10.03 19.83
C PRO A 33 23.51 10.78 18.50
N THR A 34 23.46 10.01 17.41
CA THR A 34 23.45 10.51 16.04
C THR A 34 22.28 9.88 15.31
N GLU A 35 21.55 10.67 14.53
CA GLU A 35 20.49 10.14 13.69
C GLU A 35 21.10 9.41 12.49
N GLY A 36 20.76 8.14 12.31
CA GLY A 36 21.25 7.32 11.22
C GLY A 36 20.12 6.60 10.49
N PRO A 37 20.32 6.26 9.20
CA PRO A 37 19.34 5.51 8.44
C PRO A 37 19.25 4.06 8.94
N VAL A 38 18.02 3.54 8.89
CA VAL A 38 17.66 2.14 9.09
C VAL A 38 17.40 1.50 7.74
N CYS A 39 16.55 2.12 6.92
CA CYS A 39 16.30 1.71 5.55
C CYS A 39 15.98 2.92 4.66
N TYR A 40 16.11 2.67 3.35
CA TYR A 40 15.72 3.60 2.30
C TYR A 40 14.81 2.85 1.36
N SER A 41 13.72 3.50 0.96
CA SER A 41 12.76 2.96 0.02
C SER A 41 12.49 3.98 -1.08
N SER A 42 12.34 3.51 -2.31
CA SER A 42 11.91 4.36 -3.41
C SER A 42 11.19 3.57 -4.49
N ARG A 43 10.30 4.25 -5.21
CA ARG A 43 9.54 3.67 -6.31
C ARG A 43 9.19 4.73 -7.33
N GLN A 44 9.19 4.34 -8.61
CA GLN A 44 8.71 5.18 -9.68
C GLN A 44 7.20 5.40 -9.59
N ILE A 45 6.75 6.62 -9.90
CA ILE A 45 5.33 6.96 -9.96
C ILE A 45 4.69 6.30 -11.19
N LYS A 46 3.48 5.74 -11.00
CA LYS A 46 2.70 5.17 -12.11
C LYS A 46 2.08 6.27 -12.98
N PRO A 47 1.77 6.00 -14.26
CA PRO A 47 1.11 6.98 -15.13
C PRO A 47 -0.22 7.53 -14.59
N THR A 48 -0.95 6.75 -13.79
CA THR A 48 -2.19 7.19 -13.12
C THR A 48 -1.91 8.12 -11.95
N GLU A 49 -0.89 7.80 -11.16
CA GLU A 49 -0.43 8.56 -9.99
C GLU A 49 0.27 9.87 -10.41
N ALA A 50 0.85 9.91 -11.61
CA ALA A 50 1.44 11.12 -12.19
C ALA A 50 0.41 12.27 -12.35
N ARG A 51 -0.89 11.96 -12.35
CA ARG A 51 -1.96 12.97 -12.40
C ARG A 51 -2.28 13.59 -11.05
N TYR A 52 -1.77 13.03 -9.95
CA TYR A 52 -1.98 13.55 -8.61
C TYR A 52 -1.21 14.85 -8.39
N GLY A 53 -1.79 15.75 -7.59
CA GLY A 53 -1.09 16.96 -7.13
C GLY A 53 0.01 16.61 -6.12
N THR A 54 0.93 17.54 -5.86
CA THR A 54 2.08 17.35 -4.96
C THR A 54 1.68 16.75 -3.60
N SER A 55 0.70 17.37 -2.94
CA SER A 55 0.13 16.91 -1.67
C SER A 55 -0.40 15.48 -1.69
N GLN A 56 -1.05 15.11 -2.80
CA GLN A 56 -1.61 13.77 -2.96
C GLN A 56 -0.50 12.74 -3.21
N ARG A 57 0.58 13.12 -3.91
CA ARG A 57 1.72 12.24 -4.14
C ARG A 57 2.50 11.97 -2.85
N GLU A 58 2.64 12.97 -1.99
CA GLU A 58 3.28 12.74 -0.69
C GLU A 58 2.40 11.88 0.24
N CYS A 59 1.08 12.10 0.23
CA CYS A 59 0.16 11.21 0.93
C CYS A 59 0.23 9.77 0.36
N LEU A 60 0.35 9.62 -0.95
CA LEU A 60 0.58 8.33 -1.60
C LEU A 60 1.90 7.69 -1.15
N CYS A 61 2.98 8.48 -1.04
CA CYS A 61 4.27 8.02 -0.52
C CYS A 61 4.10 7.47 0.90
N LEU A 62 3.43 8.21 1.78
CA LEU A 62 3.13 7.75 3.14
C LEU A 62 2.36 6.42 3.15
N VAL A 63 1.26 6.32 2.39
CA VAL A 63 0.43 5.10 2.35
C VAL A 63 1.22 3.90 1.85
N TRP A 64 2.02 4.09 0.80
CA TRP A 64 2.83 3.03 0.23
C TRP A 64 3.88 2.52 1.21
N GLU A 65 4.53 3.43 1.93
CA GLU A 65 5.60 3.07 2.85
C GLU A 65 5.07 2.46 4.15
N LEU A 66 3.91 2.90 4.64
CA LEU A 66 3.23 2.24 5.76
C LEU A 66 2.88 0.77 5.44
N ASP A 67 2.42 0.51 4.21
CA ASP A 67 2.15 -0.86 3.75
C ASP A 67 3.44 -1.69 3.64
N LYS A 68 4.51 -1.10 3.10
CA LYS A 68 5.81 -1.78 2.98
C LYS A 68 6.50 -2.05 4.30
N LEU A 69 6.42 -1.11 5.25
CA LEU A 69 7.13 -1.16 6.53
C LEU A 69 6.20 -1.50 7.70
N HIS A 70 5.03 -2.08 7.44
CA HIS A 70 4.07 -2.49 8.48
C HIS A 70 4.74 -3.32 9.58
N TYR A 71 5.67 -4.21 9.23
CA TYR A 71 6.41 -5.05 10.19
C TYR A 71 7.38 -4.26 11.09
N CYS A 72 7.89 -3.12 10.62
CA CYS A 72 8.75 -2.24 11.41
C CYS A 72 7.94 -1.26 12.27
N LEU A 73 6.78 -0.84 11.77
CA LEU A 73 5.98 0.22 12.37
C LEU A 73 4.89 -0.33 13.31
N ASP A 74 4.56 -1.63 13.22
CA ASP A 74 3.63 -2.27 14.12
C ASP A 74 4.09 -2.10 15.58
N ARG A 75 3.25 -1.42 16.37
CA ARG A 75 3.47 -1.07 17.80
C ARG A 75 4.60 -0.08 18.09
N SER A 76 5.34 0.39 17.09
CA SER A 76 6.36 1.44 17.30
C SER A 76 5.75 2.84 17.25
N VAL A 77 6.37 3.79 17.94
CA VAL A 77 6.02 5.21 17.85
C VAL A 77 6.94 5.86 16.83
N PHE A 78 6.37 6.64 15.91
CA PHE A 78 7.15 7.27 14.86
C PHE A 78 6.67 8.66 14.47
N GLU A 79 7.62 9.44 13.97
CA GLU A 79 7.40 10.80 13.49
C GLU A 79 7.49 10.83 11.96
N VAL A 80 6.44 11.28 11.28
CA VAL A 80 6.44 11.50 9.83
C VAL A 80 6.87 12.92 9.55
N LEU A 81 8.01 13.05 8.88
CA LEU A 81 8.66 14.30 8.50
C LEU A 81 8.39 14.53 7.01
N THR A 82 7.72 15.63 6.71
CA THR A 82 7.26 16.02 5.37
C THR A 82 7.39 17.53 5.24
N ASP A 83 7.61 18.03 4.02
CA ASP A 83 7.57 19.45 3.67
C ASP A 83 6.17 19.93 3.28
N CYS A 84 5.17 19.08 3.45
CA CYS A 84 3.81 19.30 3.00
C CYS A 84 2.82 19.32 4.15
N ASN A 85 2.58 20.53 4.63
CA ASN A 85 1.55 20.84 5.62
C ASN A 85 0.15 20.32 5.27
N SER A 86 -0.14 20.11 3.98
CA SER A 86 -1.45 19.67 3.53
C SER A 86 -1.77 18.20 3.82
N ILE A 87 -0.79 17.36 4.19
CA ILE A 87 -1.04 15.96 4.58
C ILE A 87 -1.95 15.90 5.80
N LYS A 88 -1.75 16.77 6.80
CA LYS A 88 -2.63 16.85 7.99
C LYS A 88 -4.08 17.11 7.58
N SER A 89 -4.29 18.12 6.74
CA SER A 89 -5.61 18.49 6.22
C SER A 89 -6.24 17.42 5.33
N LEU A 90 -5.44 16.70 4.55
CA LEU A 90 -5.89 15.58 3.71
C LEU A 90 -6.44 14.44 4.56
N LEU A 91 -5.81 14.16 5.69
CA LEU A 91 -6.20 13.05 6.53
C LEU A 91 -7.38 13.38 7.45
N ASP A 92 -7.62 14.65 7.73
CA ASP A 92 -8.77 15.12 8.52
C ASP A 92 -9.97 15.55 7.64
N MET A 93 -9.87 15.34 6.32
CA MET A 93 -10.90 15.70 5.35
C MET A 93 -12.18 14.90 5.59
N LYS A 94 -13.31 15.61 5.80
CA LYS A 94 -14.64 15.00 6.07
C LYS A 94 -15.31 14.39 4.84
N THR A 95 -15.02 14.92 3.66
CA THR A 95 -15.61 14.46 2.39
C THR A 95 -14.52 14.11 1.38
N PRO A 96 -13.74 13.04 1.65
CA PRO A 96 -12.65 12.62 0.77
C PRO A 96 -13.17 11.97 -0.52
N ASN A 97 -12.41 12.12 -1.61
CA ASN A 97 -12.63 11.33 -2.83
C ASN A 97 -12.38 9.84 -2.56
N ARG A 98 -12.90 8.93 -3.41
CA ARG A 98 -12.83 7.47 -3.21
C ARG A 98 -11.41 6.95 -2.89
N HIS A 99 -10.37 7.44 -3.57
CA HIS A 99 -9.00 7.01 -3.31
C HIS A 99 -8.44 7.61 -2.02
N MET A 100 -8.76 8.87 -1.70
CA MET A 100 -8.40 9.52 -0.43
C MET A 100 -9.03 8.79 0.76
N LEU A 101 -10.28 8.35 0.64
CA LEU A 101 -10.94 7.57 1.68
C LEU A 101 -10.21 6.26 1.97
N ARG A 102 -9.77 5.55 0.92
CA ARG A 102 -8.96 4.32 1.06
C ARG A 102 -7.65 4.60 1.80
N TRP A 103 -6.99 5.70 1.47
CA TRP A 103 -5.74 6.11 2.12
C TRP A 103 -5.95 6.51 3.57
N GLN A 104 -7.02 7.25 3.87
CA GLN A 104 -7.39 7.56 5.26
C GLN A 104 -7.58 6.28 6.06
N ILE A 105 -8.32 5.30 5.55
CA ILE A 105 -8.54 4.00 6.22
C ILE A 105 -7.21 3.28 6.47
N ALA A 106 -6.33 3.19 5.47
CA ALA A 106 -5.02 2.55 5.62
C ALA A 106 -4.17 3.22 6.71
N ILE A 107 -4.21 4.56 6.76
CA ILE A 107 -3.44 5.33 7.74
C ILE A 107 -4.05 5.22 9.14
N GLN A 108 -5.36 4.99 9.29
CA GLN A 108 -6.04 4.90 10.59
C GLN A 108 -5.42 3.87 11.53
N GLU A 109 -4.92 2.75 11.00
CA GLU A 109 -4.28 1.70 11.80
C GLU A 109 -3.05 2.22 12.56
N CYS A 110 -2.25 3.09 11.92
CA CYS A 110 -1.06 3.67 12.51
C CYS A 110 -1.29 5.03 13.18
N ARG A 111 -2.49 5.61 13.07
CA ARG A 111 -2.76 6.99 13.53
C ARG A 111 -2.47 7.22 15.00
N GLY A 112 -2.72 6.23 15.86
CA GLY A 112 -2.48 6.37 17.30
C GLY A 112 -1.01 6.54 17.69
N ASN A 113 -0.09 6.03 16.86
CA ASN A 113 1.35 5.97 17.13
C ASN A 113 2.15 6.92 16.23
N MET A 114 1.48 7.64 15.33
CA MET A 114 2.08 8.47 14.30
C MET A 114 1.91 9.96 14.60
N THR A 115 3.02 10.69 14.61
CA THR A 115 3.01 12.17 14.71
C THR A 115 3.50 12.80 13.42
N ILE A 116 2.73 13.69 12.80
CA ILE A 116 3.16 14.40 11.58
C ILE A 116 3.83 15.72 11.96
N VAL A 117 5.10 15.87 11.58
CA VAL A 117 5.94 17.04 11.82
C VAL A 117 6.26 17.69 10.48
N ASP A 118 5.95 18.98 10.38
CA ASP A 118 6.32 19.78 9.21
C ASP A 118 7.79 20.17 9.32
N ARG A 119 8.56 19.94 8.25
CA ARG A 119 9.98 20.28 8.20
C ARG A 119 10.31 20.89 6.85
N GLU A 120 11.10 21.96 6.85
CA GLU A 120 11.55 22.57 5.60
C GLU A 120 12.33 21.56 4.74
N GLY A 121 11.97 21.48 3.45
CA GLY A 121 12.52 20.50 2.50
C GLY A 121 14.04 20.58 2.28
N ASN A 122 14.70 21.63 2.79
CA ASN A 122 16.17 21.74 2.74
C ASN A 122 16.89 20.68 3.61
N ILE A 123 16.16 20.00 4.50
CA ILE A 123 16.65 18.93 5.37
C ILE A 123 16.60 17.56 4.67
N HIS A 124 15.89 17.43 3.55
CA HIS A 124 15.67 16.18 2.79
C HIS A 124 16.81 15.80 1.83
N LYS A 125 18.00 16.40 1.99
CA LYS A 125 19.16 16.14 1.11
C LYS A 125 19.66 14.70 1.17
N ASN A 126 19.38 14.00 2.27
CA ASN A 126 19.77 12.62 2.53
C ASN A 126 19.14 11.61 1.56
N TYR A 127 18.04 11.94 0.87
CA TYR A 127 17.36 11.00 -0.03
C TYR A 127 16.85 11.62 -1.34
N ASP A 128 17.23 12.87 -1.65
CA ASP A 128 16.87 13.54 -2.91
C ASP A 128 17.25 12.73 -4.17
N GLY A 129 18.34 11.95 -4.10
CA GLY A 129 18.74 11.03 -5.16
C GLY A 129 17.76 9.88 -5.37
N LEU A 130 17.15 9.36 -4.30
CA LEU A 130 16.28 8.18 -4.34
C LEU A 130 14.96 8.45 -5.08
N ARG A 131 14.39 9.65 -4.92
CA ARG A 131 13.16 10.05 -5.62
C ARG A 131 13.38 10.40 -7.09
N ARG A 132 14.55 10.96 -7.44
CA ARG A 132 14.88 11.40 -8.81
C ARG A 132 15.43 10.28 -9.69
N LEU A 133 16.03 9.27 -9.07
CA LEU A 133 16.61 8.10 -9.74
C LEU A 133 15.85 6.82 -9.38
N ALA A 134 14.53 6.93 -9.20
CA ALA A 134 13.71 5.76 -8.93
C ALA A 134 13.83 4.75 -10.08
N LEU A 135 14.10 3.50 -9.73
CA LEU A 135 14.22 2.42 -10.72
C LEU A 135 12.89 2.20 -11.43
N ALA A 136 12.97 1.73 -12.68
CA ALA A 136 11.80 1.39 -13.46
C ALA A 136 10.87 0.43 -12.69
N ASN A 137 9.56 0.63 -12.80
CA ASN A 137 8.56 -0.27 -12.19
C ASN A 137 8.42 -1.58 -13.00
N THR A 138 9.48 -2.38 -13.06
CA THR A 138 9.51 -3.71 -13.70
C THR A 138 9.41 -4.82 -12.65
N PRO A 139 8.98 -6.05 -12.99
CA PRO A 139 8.88 -7.16 -12.03
C PRO A 139 10.19 -7.52 -11.32
N ASP A 140 11.34 -7.21 -11.92
CA ASP A 140 12.67 -7.40 -11.32
C ASP A 140 13.00 -6.38 -10.22
N ASN A 141 12.23 -5.29 -10.11
CA ASN A 141 12.41 -4.27 -9.09
C ASN A 141 11.78 -4.74 -7.76
N PRO A 142 12.51 -4.76 -6.63
CA PRO A 142 11.91 -5.10 -5.33
C PRO A 142 10.79 -4.15 -4.89
N ALA A 143 10.78 -2.92 -5.41
CA ALA A 143 9.71 -1.95 -5.23
C ALA A 143 8.60 -2.05 -6.30
N TYR A 144 8.56 -3.13 -7.08
CA TYR A 144 7.54 -3.34 -8.09
C TYR A 144 6.14 -3.28 -7.49
N VAL A 145 5.28 -2.52 -8.13
CA VAL A 145 3.85 -2.53 -7.82
C VAL A 145 3.08 -2.84 -9.11
N PRO A 146 2.37 -3.97 -9.16
CA PRO A 146 1.59 -4.36 -10.33
C PRO A 146 0.53 -3.32 -10.66
N SER A 147 0.10 -3.30 -11.92
CA SER A 147 -1.02 -2.43 -12.31
C SER A 147 -2.29 -2.83 -11.56
N GLU A 148 -3.26 -1.91 -11.42
CA GLU A 148 -4.53 -2.22 -10.72
C GLU A 148 -5.29 -3.39 -11.37
N ALA A 149 -5.06 -3.66 -12.66
CA ALA A 149 -5.62 -4.80 -13.38
C ALA A 149 -4.96 -6.15 -13.01
N GLU A 150 -3.76 -6.11 -12.45
CA GLU A 150 -2.95 -7.28 -12.05
C GLU A 150 -2.99 -7.52 -10.53
N GLN A 151 -3.48 -6.56 -9.73
CA GLN A 151 -3.70 -6.76 -8.29
C GLN A 151 -4.90 -7.67 -8.06
N GLN A 152 -4.65 -8.99 -7.98
CA GLN A 152 -5.56 -9.90 -7.30
C GLN A 152 -5.61 -9.49 -5.83
N ILE A 153 -6.72 -8.89 -5.40
CA ILE A 153 -6.98 -8.64 -3.98
C ILE A 153 -7.46 -9.99 -3.44
N PRO A 154 -6.71 -10.68 -2.56
CA PRO A 154 -7.21 -11.88 -1.93
C PRO A 154 -8.23 -11.41 -0.90
N ILE A 155 -9.49 -11.28 -1.32
CA ILE A 155 -10.58 -11.36 -0.36
C ILE A 155 -10.61 -12.84 -0.01
N GLU A 156 -10.11 -13.21 1.17
CA GLU A 156 -10.25 -14.55 1.73
C GLU A 156 -11.73 -14.98 1.64
N GLY A 157 -12.08 -15.68 0.56
CA GLY A 157 -13.45 -16.13 0.25
C GLY A 157 -14.10 -15.63 -1.05
N VAL A 158 -13.56 -14.65 -1.78
CA VAL A 158 -14.06 -14.28 -3.12
C VAL A 158 -12.88 -14.03 -4.06
N ASN A 159 -12.51 -15.07 -4.80
CA ASN A 159 -11.57 -14.99 -5.91
C ASN A 159 -12.27 -14.22 -7.04
N ILE A 160 -11.97 -12.94 -7.22
CA ILE A 160 -12.36 -12.22 -8.44
C ILE A 160 -11.34 -12.64 -9.53
N ALA A 161 -11.39 -13.90 -9.93
CA ALA A 161 -10.96 -14.26 -11.28
C ALA A 161 -11.82 -13.45 -12.24
N GLY A 162 -11.24 -13.02 -13.37
CA GLY A 162 -11.97 -12.25 -14.37
C GLY A 162 -13.31 -12.94 -14.64
N VAL A 163 -14.38 -12.14 -14.79
CA VAL A 163 -15.76 -12.62 -15.03
C VAL A 163 -15.87 -13.20 -16.47
N GLY A 164 -15.00 -14.17 -16.78
CA GLY A 164 -14.95 -14.95 -17.99
C GLY A 164 -15.25 -16.41 -17.69
N THR A 165 -14.92 -17.28 -18.65
CA THR A 165 -15.16 -18.73 -18.62
C THR A 165 -14.52 -19.45 -17.44
N GLU A 166 -13.48 -18.88 -16.84
CA GLU A 166 -12.73 -19.46 -15.73
C GLU A 166 -13.58 -19.67 -14.46
N LEU A 167 -14.46 -18.72 -14.11
CA LEU A 167 -15.42 -18.90 -13.01
C LEU A 167 -16.40 -20.05 -13.30
N PHE A 168 -16.85 -20.16 -14.56
CA PHE A 168 -17.77 -21.21 -14.97
C PHE A 168 -17.09 -22.58 -14.93
N GLU A 169 -15.84 -22.68 -15.36
CA GLU A 169 -15.06 -23.92 -15.33
C GLU A 169 -14.75 -24.35 -13.89
N GLU A 170 -14.27 -23.44 -13.05
CA GLU A 170 -13.93 -23.77 -11.65
C GLU A 170 -15.15 -24.08 -10.77
N VAL A 171 -16.32 -23.51 -11.06
CA VAL A 171 -17.53 -23.74 -10.24
C VAL A 171 -18.40 -24.85 -10.80
N ILE A 172 -18.54 -25.02 -12.12
CA ILE A 172 -19.47 -26.01 -12.70
C ILE A 172 -18.82 -27.38 -12.88
N GLU A 173 -17.55 -27.47 -13.28
CA GLU A 173 -16.90 -28.78 -13.44
C GLU A 173 -16.93 -29.63 -12.15
N PRO A 174 -16.66 -29.08 -10.95
CA PRO A 174 -16.74 -29.86 -9.72
C PRO A 174 -18.16 -30.36 -9.42
N TYR A 175 -19.19 -29.57 -9.75
CA TYR A 175 -20.59 -29.98 -9.56
C TYR A 175 -21.00 -31.14 -10.48
N ASN A 176 -20.36 -31.29 -11.63
CA ASN A 176 -20.57 -32.44 -12.52
C ASN A 176 -19.77 -33.68 -12.09
N GLN A 177 -18.70 -33.51 -11.30
CA GLN A 177 -17.85 -34.60 -10.81
C GLN A 177 -18.31 -35.14 -9.44
N GLU A 178 -18.90 -34.30 -8.60
CA GLU A 178 -19.47 -34.67 -7.30
C GLU A 178 -20.79 -35.44 -7.45
N LYS A 179 -20.81 -36.69 -6.99
CA LYS A 179 -21.99 -37.59 -7.08
C LYS A 179 -23.25 -36.99 -6.48
N ASN A 180 -23.13 -36.23 -5.39
CA ASN A 180 -24.28 -35.64 -4.69
C ASN A 180 -24.90 -34.49 -5.49
N CYS A 181 -24.06 -33.68 -6.14
CA CYS A 181 -24.51 -32.58 -6.98
C CYS A 181 -25.21 -33.10 -8.23
N HIS A 182 -24.68 -34.16 -8.86
CA HIS A 182 -25.31 -34.77 -10.03
C HIS A 182 -26.70 -35.36 -9.73
N ILE A 183 -26.90 -35.91 -8.54
CA ILE A 183 -28.22 -36.36 -8.07
C ILE A 183 -29.19 -35.19 -7.98
N LEU A 184 -28.77 -34.05 -7.42
CA LEU A 184 -29.61 -32.85 -7.32
C LEU A 184 -29.98 -32.28 -8.70
N THR A 185 -29.03 -32.21 -9.64
CA THR A 185 -29.33 -31.76 -11.01
C THR A 185 -30.30 -32.70 -11.71
N SER A 186 -30.13 -34.03 -11.55
CA SER A 186 -31.04 -35.02 -12.15
C SER A 186 -32.45 -34.96 -11.57
N LEU A 187 -32.60 -34.67 -10.28
CA LEU A 187 -33.89 -34.49 -9.62
C LEU A 187 -34.58 -33.20 -10.10
N LEU A 188 -33.83 -32.12 -10.25
CA LEU A 188 -34.35 -30.84 -10.76
C LEU A 188 -34.78 -30.92 -12.23
N GLU A 189 -34.00 -31.59 -13.09
CA GLU A 189 -34.38 -31.81 -14.49
C GLU A 189 -35.65 -32.65 -14.63
N LYS A 190 -35.83 -33.63 -13.74
CA LYS A 190 -37.04 -34.46 -13.71
C LYS A 190 -38.26 -33.63 -13.29
N TYR A 191 -38.09 -32.77 -12.28
CA TYR A 191 -39.14 -31.86 -11.81
C TYR A 191 -39.57 -30.84 -12.88
N CYS A 192 -38.63 -30.33 -13.68
CA CYS A 192 -38.94 -29.39 -14.76
C CYS A 192 -39.66 -30.06 -15.95
N LYS A 193 -39.45 -31.36 -16.19
CA LYS A 193 -40.16 -32.11 -17.25
C LYS A 193 -41.59 -32.49 -16.87
N ASP A 194 -41.88 -32.62 -15.58
CA ASP A 194 -43.22 -32.94 -15.07
C ASP A 194 -44.15 -31.70 -15.00
N THR A 195 -43.64 -30.51 -15.35
CA THR A 195 -44.38 -29.23 -15.37
C THR A 195 -44.67 -28.67 -16.77
N ALA A 196 -44.40 -29.43 -17.83
CA ALA A 196 -44.74 -29.10 -19.22
C ALA A 196 -45.84 -30.05 -19.75
#